data_AF-A0AAD5DTB6-F1
#
_entry.id   AF-A0AAD5DTB6-F1
#
_cell.length_a   1.000
_cell.length_b   1.000
_cell.length_c   1.000
_cell.angle_alpha   90.00
_cell.angle_beta   90.00
_cell.angle_gamma   90.00
#
_symmetry.space_group_name_H-M   'P 1'
#
loop_
_entity.id
_entity.type
_entity.pdbx_description
1 polymer ?
#
loop_
_entity_poly.entity_id
_entity_poly.type
_entity_poly.pdbx_seq_one_letter_code
_entity_poly.pdbx_strand_id
1 'polypeptide(L)'
;MGQCLSAANAAVDVLVPQDGTQNVAATRNDYELVIRASKDLEYILEAYLGAKGKGLHEKCTSVQHLLPKDLQKKIRYLATIRNKLVHERGFNHIPDRGRFIQSYLTAEQQLKAILKQHGRIQGGDENDVCRMM
;
A
#
# COMPACT_ATOMS: atom_id res chain seq x y z
N MET A 1 10.79 -34.58 -30.65
CA MET A 1 9.70 -33.66 -31.02
C MET A 1 9.05 -33.19 -29.74
N GLY A 2 9.34 -31.95 -29.35
CA GLY A 2 8.98 -31.39 -28.06
C GLY A 2 7.49 -31.07 -27.97
N GLN A 3 6.91 -31.39 -26.81
CA GLN A 3 5.67 -30.80 -26.33
C GLN A 3 5.93 -30.39 -24.89
N CYS A 4 6.60 -29.25 -24.71
CA CYS A 4 6.69 -28.60 -23.41
C CYS A 4 5.40 -27.80 -23.23
N LEU A 5 4.60 -28.19 -22.24
CA LEU A 5 3.42 -27.46 -21.80
C LEU A 5 3.82 -26.00 -21.53
N SER A 6 3.25 -25.07 -22.30
CA SER A 6 3.36 -23.65 -22.01
C SER A 6 2.50 -23.36 -20.77
N ALA A 7 3.17 -22.99 -19.68
CA ALA A 7 2.58 -22.51 -18.44
C ALA A 7 1.89 -21.15 -18.64
N ALA A 8 0.80 -21.14 -19.40
CA ALA A 8 -0.11 -20.01 -19.47
C ALA A 8 -1.15 -20.19 -18.36
N ASN A 9 -0.86 -19.74 -17.14
CA ASN A 9 -1.83 -19.27 -16.12
C ASN A 9 -1.17 -19.06 -14.75
N ALA A 10 -0.26 -18.08 -14.63
CA ALA A 10 0.25 -17.63 -13.31
C ALA A 10 0.20 -16.10 -13.13
N ALA A 11 -0.53 -15.37 -13.98
CA ALA A 11 -0.53 -13.91 -13.99
C ALA A 11 -1.87 -13.26 -13.59
N VAL A 12 -2.85 -14.02 -13.08
CA VAL A 12 -4.22 -13.51 -12.84
C VAL A 12 -4.73 -13.74 -11.40
N ASP A 13 -3.83 -13.77 -10.40
CA ASP A 13 -4.23 -13.97 -8.99
C ASP A 13 -3.67 -12.91 -8.03
N VAL A 14 -3.43 -11.67 -8.50
CA VAL A 14 -2.72 -10.64 -7.70
C VAL A 14 -3.50 -9.35 -7.49
N LEU A 15 -4.81 -9.37 -7.75
CA LEU A 15 -5.72 -8.29 -7.36
C LEU A 15 -6.87 -8.79 -6.49
N VAL A 16 -6.79 -10.01 -5.96
CA VAL A 16 -7.79 -10.48 -5.00
C VAL A 16 -7.53 -9.76 -3.67
N PRO A 17 -8.44 -8.86 -3.26
CA PRO A 17 -8.37 -8.19 -1.98
C PRO A 17 -8.54 -9.26 -0.90
N GLN A 18 -7.45 -9.55 -0.18
CA GLN A 18 -7.48 -10.49 0.92
C GLN A 18 -8.30 -9.85 2.03
N ASP A 19 -9.48 -10.41 2.27
CA ASP A 19 -10.46 -10.05 3.30
C ASP A 19 -11.06 -8.63 3.23
N GLY A 20 -12.00 -8.47 2.30
CA GLY A 20 -13.09 -7.49 2.43
C GLY A 20 -12.83 -6.13 1.81
N THR A 21 -13.00 -6.04 0.48
CA THR A 21 -13.33 -4.78 -0.24
C THR A 21 -14.66 -4.22 0.26
N GLN A 22 -14.70 -3.78 1.51
CA GLN A 22 -15.72 -2.87 1.98
C GLN A 22 -15.24 -1.49 1.58
N ASN A 23 -16.00 -0.87 0.68
CA ASN A 23 -15.80 0.47 0.17
C ASN A 23 -15.39 1.41 1.32
N VAL A 24 -14.10 1.75 1.38
CA VAL A 24 -13.53 2.58 2.47
C VAL A 24 -14.20 3.96 2.49
N ALA A 25 -14.69 4.43 1.34
CA ALA A 25 -15.48 5.65 1.26
C ALA A 25 -16.89 5.52 1.86
N ALA A 26 -17.45 4.31 1.93
CA ALA A 26 -18.77 4.03 2.52
C ALA A 26 -18.72 3.77 4.03
N THR A 27 -17.55 3.50 4.61
CA THR A 27 -17.37 3.42 6.06
C THR A 27 -17.91 4.70 6.69
N ARG A 28 -18.57 4.63 7.86
CA ARG A 28 -19.06 5.82 8.59
C ARG A 28 -18.19 6.18 9.78
N ASN A 29 -17.57 5.19 10.41
CA ASN A 29 -16.71 5.37 11.57
C ASN A 29 -15.30 5.84 11.13
N ASP A 30 -14.76 6.86 11.80
CA ASP A 30 -13.42 7.41 11.51
C ASP A 30 -12.30 6.44 11.91
N TYR A 31 -12.41 5.78 13.07
CA TYR A 31 -11.44 4.79 13.52
C TYR A 31 -11.36 3.60 12.58
N GLU A 32 -12.52 3.08 12.20
CA GLU A 32 -12.60 1.97 11.25
C GLU A 32 -12.00 2.36 9.89
N LEU A 33 -12.32 3.57 9.40
CA LEU A 33 -11.76 4.09 8.15
C LEU A 33 -10.23 4.15 8.19
N VAL A 34 -9.64 4.81 9.20
CA VAL A 34 -8.18 4.97 9.23
C VAL A 34 -7.46 3.65 9.45
N ILE A 35 -8.03 2.74 10.24
CA ILE A 35 -7.43 1.42 10.51
C ILE A 35 -7.43 0.58 9.23
N ARG A 36 -8.56 0.48 8.53
CA ARG A 36 -8.66 -0.28 7.28
C ARG A 36 -7.74 0.30 6.20
N ALA A 37 -7.88 1.60 5.93
CA ALA A 37 -7.04 2.29 4.96
C ALA A 37 -5.54 2.12 5.23
N SER A 38 -5.13 2.17 6.51
CA SER A 38 -3.72 1.97 6.85
C SER A 38 -3.27 0.52 6.66
N LYS A 39 -4.07 -0.46 7.09
CA LYS A 39 -3.77 -1.89 6.91
C LYS A 39 -3.59 -2.26 5.44
N ASP A 40 -4.45 -1.74 4.57
CA ASP A 40 -4.36 -2.00 3.13
C ASP A 40 -3.04 -1.49 2.54
N LEU A 41 -2.67 -0.25 2.85
CA LEU A 41 -1.42 0.34 2.37
C LEU A 41 -0.20 -0.36 2.99
N GLU A 42 -0.25 -0.69 4.28
CA GLU A 42 0.81 -1.44 4.97
C GLU A 42 1.05 -2.80 4.32
N TYR A 43 -0.03 -3.51 3.95
CA TYR A 43 0.06 -4.79 3.23
C TYR A 43 0.68 -4.61 1.85
N ILE A 44 0.23 -3.61 1.07
CA ILE A 44 0.80 -3.34 -0.25
C ILE A 44 2.30 -3.05 -0.17
N LEU A 45 2.72 -2.19 0.77
CA LEU A 45 4.12 -1.84 0.95
C LEU A 45 4.96 -3.05 1.40
N GLU A 46 4.46 -3.85 2.34
CA GLU A 46 5.20 -4.99 2.89
C GLU A 46 5.26 -6.15 1.89
N ALA A 47 4.12 -6.62 1.41
CA ALA A 47 4.02 -7.85 0.62
C ALA A 47 4.54 -7.71 -0.81
N TYR A 48 4.63 -6.48 -1.33
CA TYR A 48 5.00 -6.26 -2.75
C TYR A 48 6.22 -5.38 -2.96
N LEU A 49 6.61 -4.58 -1.97
CA LEU A 49 7.80 -3.72 -2.03
C LEU A 49 8.83 -4.08 -0.95
N GLY A 50 8.57 -5.11 -0.12
CA GLY A 50 9.50 -5.54 0.94
C GLY A 50 9.67 -4.52 2.06
N ALA A 51 8.67 -3.67 2.32
CA ALA A 51 8.74 -2.66 3.35
C ALA A 51 8.87 -3.26 4.76
N LYS A 52 9.65 -2.61 5.61
CA LYS A 52 9.92 -3.01 7.01
C LYS A 52 9.44 -1.93 7.98
N GLY A 53 8.96 -2.35 9.14
CA GLY A 53 8.53 -1.45 10.21
C GLY A 53 7.20 -1.87 10.83
N LYS A 54 6.88 -1.27 11.98
CA LYS A 54 5.70 -1.61 12.79
C LYS A 54 4.40 -0.96 12.32
N GLY A 55 4.48 0.11 11.53
CA GLY A 55 3.31 0.82 11.05
C GLY A 55 3.55 1.58 9.74
N LEU A 56 2.48 2.15 9.19
CA LEU A 56 2.45 2.76 7.86
C LEU A 56 3.56 3.79 7.61
N HIS A 57 3.87 4.66 8.60
CA HIS A 57 4.95 5.62 8.46
C HIS A 57 6.30 4.91 8.28
N GLU A 58 6.66 4.01 9.19
CA GLU A 58 7.94 3.30 9.17
C GLU A 58 8.10 2.50 7.88
N LYS A 59 7.04 1.77 7.47
CA LYS A 59 7.02 1.02 6.21
C LYS A 59 7.23 1.95 5.02
N CYS A 60 6.54 3.09 4.94
CA CYS A 60 6.76 4.08 3.89
C CYS A 60 8.20 4.59 3.84
N THR A 61 8.81 4.86 5.00
CA THR A 61 10.20 5.31 5.09
C THR A 61 11.17 4.25 4.59
N SER A 62 10.94 2.97 4.91
CA SER A 62 11.82 1.87 4.50
C SER A 62 11.94 1.70 2.99
N VAL A 63 10.87 1.96 2.23
CA VAL A 63 10.83 1.85 0.76
C VAL A 63 10.74 3.20 0.06
N GLN A 64 11.06 4.30 0.75
CA GLN A 64 10.89 5.66 0.21
C GLN A 64 11.66 5.93 -1.09
N HIS A 65 12.71 5.14 -1.39
CA HIS A 65 13.50 5.26 -2.60
C HIS A 65 12.77 4.69 -3.84
N LEU A 66 11.81 3.78 -3.64
CA LEU A 66 10.98 3.18 -4.69
C LEU A 66 9.72 3.99 -5.00
N LEU A 67 9.38 4.96 -4.14
CA LEU A 67 8.11 5.69 -4.20
C LEU A 67 8.32 7.11 -4.73
N PRO A 68 7.45 7.62 -5.62
CA PRO A 68 7.43 9.04 -5.97
C PRO A 68 7.24 9.95 -4.74
N LYS A 69 7.88 11.13 -4.75
CA LYS A 69 7.83 12.06 -3.60
C LYS A 69 6.42 12.45 -3.20
N ASP A 70 5.50 12.62 -4.15
CA ASP A 70 4.11 12.97 -3.84
C ASP A 70 3.32 11.80 -3.23
N LEU A 71 3.62 10.56 -3.63
CA LEU A 71 3.07 9.36 -2.99
C LEU A 71 3.55 9.26 -1.53
N GLN A 72 4.84 9.49 -1.28
CA GLN A 72 5.39 9.53 0.09
C GLN A 72 4.69 10.57 0.97
N LYS A 73 4.38 11.76 0.44
CA LYS A 73 3.64 12.80 1.19
C LYS A 73 2.23 12.34 1.54
N LYS A 74 1.52 11.69 0.60
CA LYS A 74 0.17 11.16 0.83
C LYS A 74 0.17 10.08 1.91
N ILE A 75 1.07 9.11 1.82
CA ILE A 75 1.17 8.02 2.81
C ILE A 75 1.52 8.58 4.19
N ARG A 76 2.47 9.52 4.27
CA ARG A 76 2.82 10.18 5.54
C ARG A 76 1.64 10.96 6.12
N TYR A 77 0.87 11.67 5.30
CA TYR A 77 -0.36 12.32 5.76
C TYR A 77 -1.36 11.34 6.37
N LEU A 78 -1.63 10.21 5.69
CA LEU A 78 -2.52 9.17 6.20
C LEU A 78 -2.02 8.59 7.53
N ALA A 79 -0.71 8.31 7.62
CA ALA A 79 -0.08 7.81 8.84
C ALA A 79 -0.18 8.82 10.00
N THR A 80 0.00 10.11 9.73
CA THR A 80 -0.19 11.17 10.74
C THR A 80 -1.63 11.16 11.25
N ILE A 81 -2.63 11.15 10.38
CA ILE A 81 -4.04 11.16 10.81
C ILE A 81 -4.37 9.88 11.61
N ARG A 82 -3.93 8.70 11.15
CA ARG A 82 -4.11 7.44 11.89
C ARG A 82 -3.45 7.50 13.27
N ASN A 83 -2.23 8.03 13.36
CA ASN A 83 -1.52 8.10 14.63
C ASN A 83 -2.21 9.05 15.61
N LYS A 84 -2.66 10.21 15.14
CA LYS A 84 -3.43 11.14 15.97
C LYS A 84 -4.71 10.51 16.47
N LEU A 85 -5.52 9.94 15.56
CA LEU A 85 -6.80 9.36 15.90
C LEU A 85 -6.70 8.21 16.90
N VAL A 86 -5.68 7.36 16.77
CA VAL A 86 -5.52 6.19 17.65
C VAL A 86 -4.82 6.53 18.97
N HIS A 87 -3.93 7.52 19.01
CA HIS A 87 -3.05 7.75 20.16
C HIS A 87 -3.30 9.08 20.91
N GLU A 88 -3.87 10.10 20.29
CA GLU A 88 -4.11 11.39 20.94
C GLU A 88 -5.52 11.43 21.55
N ARG A 89 -5.62 11.59 22.89
CA ARG A 89 -6.91 11.59 23.62
C ARG A 89 -7.92 12.66 23.16
N GLY A 90 -7.46 13.73 22.54
CA GLY A 90 -8.30 14.84 22.05
C GLY A 90 -8.66 14.76 20.57
N PHE A 91 -8.09 13.83 19.81
CA PHE A 91 -8.29 13.72 18.38
C PHE A 91 -9.20 12.53 18.07
N ASN A 92 -10.51 12.77 18.07
CA ASN A 92 -11.53 11.71 18.00
C ASN A 92 -12.26 11.62 16.65
N HIS A 93 -11.91 12.49 15.69
CA HIS A 93 -12.49 12.50 14.35
C HIS A 93 -11.47 12.96 13.31
N ILE A 94 -11.70 12.60 12.04
CA ILE A 94 -10.90 13.07 10.92
C ILE A 94 -11.39 14.48 10.54
N PRO A 95 -10.53 15.52 10.56
CA PRO A 95 -10.96 16.90 10.29
C PRO A 95 -11.52 17.09 8.87
N ASP A 96 -10.93 16.41 7.90
CA ASP A 96 -11.39 16.41 6.51
C ASP A 96 -11.41 14.98 5.98
N ARG A 97 -12.56 14.33 6.16
CA ARG A 97 -12.79 12.96 5.73
C ARG A 97 -12.70 12.81 4.21
N GLY A 98 -13.17 13.82 3.45
CA GLY A 98 -13.10 13.82 1.99
C GLY A 98 -11.66 13.78 1.49
N ARG A 99 -10.80 14.65 2.01
CA ARG A 99 -9.37 14.66 1.69
C ARG A 99 -8.68 13.39 2.14
N PHE A 100 -9.05 12.82 3.28
CA PHE A 100 -8.49 11.54 3.74
C PHE A 100 -8.79 10.42 2.75
N ILE A 101 -10.06 10.25 2.37
CA ILE A 101 -10.49 9.22 1.41
C ILE A 101 -9.79 9.44 0.06
N GLN A 102 -9.77 10.67 -0.47
CA GLN A 102 -9.10 10.98 -1.73
C GLN A 102 -7.60 10.70 -1.68
N SER A 103 -6.94 11.03 -0.58
CA SER A 103 -5.51 10.74 -0.37
C SER A 103 -5.24 9.24 -0.37
N TYR A 104 -6.09 8.45 0.29
CA TYR A 104 -6.00 6.99 0.30
C TYR A 104 -6.23 6.40 -1.09
N LEU A 105 -7.33 6.75 -1.78
CA LEU A 105 -7.65 6.21 -3.11
C LEU A 105 -6.54 6.51 -4.11
N THR A 106 -6.02 7.74 -4.08
CA THR A 106 -4.90 8.13 -4.95
C THR A 106 -3.64 7.33 -4.61
N ALA A 107 -3.31 7.17 -3.32
CA ALA A 107 -2.11 6.44 -2.90
C ALA A 107 -2.20 4.96 -3.28
N GLU A 108 -3.35 4.34 -3.06
CA GLU A 108 -3.61 2.95 -3.42
C GLU A 108 -3.50 2.73 -4.94
N GLN A 109 -4.12 3.61 -5.73
CA GLN A 109 -4.03 3.55 -7.20
C GLN A 109 -2.58 3.72 -7.70
N GLN A 110 -1.84 4.67 -7.12
CA GLN A 110 -0.44 4.90 -7.49
C GLN A 110 0.45 3.71 -7.13
N LEU A 111 0.27 3.11 -5.94
CA LEU A 111 0.99 1.88 -5.57
C LEU A 111 0.67 0.74 -6.54
N LYS A 112 -0.62 0.50 -6.83
CA LYS A 112 -1.04 -0.52 -7.80
C LYS A 112 -0.43 -0.27 -9.19
N ALA A 113 -0.28 0.98 -9.61
CA ALA A 113 0.37 1.33 -10.87
C ALA A 113 1.88 0.99 -10.85
N ILE A 114 2.59 1.29 -9.76
CA ILE A 114 4.00 0.92 -9.60
C ILE A 114 4.19 -0.59 -9.69
N LEU A 115 3.31 -1.36 -9.03
CA LEU A 115 3.35 -2.82 -9.06
C LEU A 115 3.11 -3.41 -10.45
N LYS A 116 2.21 -2.80 -11.24
CA LYS A 116 1.98 -3.20 -12.63
C LYS A 116 3.19 -2.92 -13.52
N GLN A 117 3.96 -1.87 -13.23
CA GLN A 117 5.12 -1.47 -14.03
C GLN A 117 6.38 -2.29 -13.74
N HIS A 118 6.62 -2.67 -12.48
CA HIS A 118 7.87 -3.29 -12.05
C HIS A 118 7.77 -4.80 -11.78
N GLY A 119 6.56 -5.37 -11.75
CA GLY A 119 6.37 -6.72 -11.20
C GLY A 119 6.57 -6.74 -9.68
N ARG A 120 6.27 -7.86 -9.02
CA ARG A 120 6.48 -8.02 -7.56
C ARG A 120 7.98 -7.85 -7.26
N ILE A 121 8.36 -6.83 -6.49
CA ILE A 121 9.70 -6.73 -5.90
C ILE A 121 9.67 -7.57 -4.62
N GLN A 122 9.79 -8.90 -4.78
CA GLN A 122 9.91 -9.78 -3.62
C GLN A 122 11.24 -9.48 -2.93
N GLY A 123 11.18 -8.93 -1.72
CA GLY A 123 12.35 -8.72 -0.89
C GLY A 123 12.96 -10.06 -0.49
N GLY A 124 14.06 -10.43 -1.14
CA GLY A 124 14.88 -11.57 -0.75
C GLY A 124 15.44 -12.38 -1.92
N ASP A 125 16.20 -11.77 -2.83
CA ASP A 125 17.29 -12.49 -3.51
C ASP A 125 18.49 -11.55 -3.66
N GLU A 126 19.65 -12.02 -3.22
CA GLU A 126 20.91 -11.28 -3.11
C GLU A 126 21.62 -11.14 -4.48
N ASN A 127 20.91 -11.37 -5.61
CA ASN A 127 21.52 -11.48 -6.93
C ASN A 127 20.91 -10.66 -8.08
N ASP A 128 20.02 -9.68 -7.84
CA ASP A 128 19.50 -8.84 -8.93
C ASP A 128 20.37 -7.61 -9.21
N VAL A 129 21.62 -7.86 -9.57
CA VAL A 129 22.55 -6.86 -10.16
C VAL A 129 22.48 -6.97 -11.69
N CYS A 130 21.31 -6.82 -12.33
CA CYS A 130 21.25 -6.71 -13.80
C CYS A 130 19.87 -6.36 -14.38
N ARG A 131 19.35 -5.13 -14.19
CA ARG A 131 18.39 -4.57 -15.17
C ARG A 131 18.24 -3.05 -15.20
N MET A 132 19.35 -2.33 -15.30
CA MET A 132 19.39 -1.00 -15.93
C MET A 132 20.77 -0.84 -16.58
N MET A 133 20.88 -1.26 -17.84
CA MET A 133 21.82 -0.69 -18.79
C MET A 133 21.07 0.39 -19.57
#